data_AF-A0A336N6R1-F1
#
_entry.id   AF-A0A336N6R1-F1
#
_cell.length_a   1.000
_cell.length_b   1.000
_cell.length_c   1.000
_cell.angle_alpha   90.00
_cell.angle_beta   90.00
_cell.angle_gamma   90.00
#
_symmetry.space_group_name_H-M   'P 1'
#
loop_
_entity.id
_entity.type
_entity.pdbx_description
1 polymer ?
#
loop_
_entity_poly.entity_id
_entity_poly.type
_entity_poly.pdbx_seq_one_letter_code
_entity_poly.pdbx_strand_id
1 'polypeptide(L)'
;MNVLLSIATVSTFLGTFYPMLFQAMNWGSISVGAPYFNSIFLPLIALVLITMVISLGLHWAKADKRILLKRAGLLLPSLLLSYLAIHHFMQNDSALQFKWTAYFLLTLAIWLLLATLWQNWCKLGLSHYAMIFAHSGVAIATMGAVMSSYFGSEIGVRLSLQQSQQLGAFNFHYERFSNEIGPNFTAEVATFSVTENSKPYAELQPERRYYDVRTMTMSEVGLSGGFWGDLYIVMGDPLGKGEFTFRLHYKPLIRWLWFGGVLMAFGALCSVLTMKRRGKRDE
;
A
#
# COMPACT_ATOMS: atom_id res chain seq x y z
N MET A 1 -13.20 -18.89 -1.57
CA MET A 1 -12.58 -17.78 -0.82
C MET A 1 -11.52 -18.28 0.17
N ASN A 2 -11.87 -19.15 1.13
CA ASN A 2 -10.93 -19.61 2.16
C ASN A 2 -9.65 -20.25 1.61
N VAL A 3 -9.75 -21.03 0.54
CA VAL A 3 -8.58 -21.62 -0.14
C VAL A 3 -7.63 -20.53 -0.65
N LEU A 4 -8.15 -19.45 -1.24
CA LEU A 4 -7.34 -18.34 -1.76
C LEU A 4 -6.61 -17.61 -0.63
N LEU A 5 -7.32 -17.33 0.47
CA LEU A 5 -6.70 -16.70 1.64
C LEU A 5 -5.65 -17.60 2.30
N SER A 6 -5.87 -18.92 2.28
CA SER A 6 -4.91 -19.90 2.76
C SER A 6 -3.65 -19.94 1.88
N ILE A 7 -3.82 -19.92 0.56
CA ILE A 7 -2.70 -19.80 -0.39
C ILE A 7 -1.93 -18.51 -0.13
N ALA A 8 -2.60 -17.36 -0.02
CA ALA A 8 -1.94 -16.09 0.29
C ALA A 8 -1.12 -16.16 1.59
N THR A 9 -1.69 -16.77 2.64
CA THR A 9 -1.03 -16.94 3.94
C THR A 9 0.22 -17.80 3.81
N VAL A 10 0.13 -18.96 3.16
CA VAL A 10 1.26 -19.88 2.94
C VAL A 10 2.32 -19.21 2.07
N SER A 11 1.93 -18.47 1.03
CA SER A 11 2.87 -17.74 0.16
C SER A 11 3.62 -16.64 0.91
N THR A 12 2.95 -15.87 1.77
CA THR A 12 3.63 -14.88 2.63
C THR A 12 4.57 -15.54 3.62
N PHE A 13 4.13 -16.64 4.25
CA PHE A 13 4.96 -17.41 5.17
C PHE A 13 6.22 -17.91 4.46
N LEU A 14 6.08 -18.58 3.31
CA LEU A 14 7.22 -19.05 2.53
C LEU A 14 8.11 -17.89 2.08
N GLY A 15 7.56 -16.83 1.50
CA GLY A 15 8.35 -15.67 1.06
C GLY A 15 9.18 -15.01 2.18
N THR A 16 8.70 -15.07 3.43
CA THR A 16 9.37 -14.48 4.60
C THR A 16 10.41 -15.43 5.20
N PHE A 17 10.08 -16.71 5.34
CA PHE A 17 10.95 -17.69 6.01
C PHE A 17 11.96 -18.36 5.07
N TYR A 18 11.73 -18.34 3.76
CA TYR A 18 12.60 -19.00 2.79
C TYR A 18 14.04 -18.44 2.78
N PRO A 19 14.29 -17.12 2.81
CA PRO A 19 15.63 -16.57 2.98
C PRO A 19 16.34 -17.03 4.25
N MET A 20 15.62 -17.05 5.38
CA MET A 20 16.16 -17.47 6.68
C MET A 20 16.55 -18.95 6.67
N LEU A 21 15.74 -19.80 6.04
CA LEU A 21 16.03 -21.23 5.91
C LEU A 21 17.26 -21.48 5.03
N PHE A 22 17.39 -20.74 3.92
CA PHE A 22 18.55 -20.82 3.02
C PHE A 22 19.85 -20.48 3.75
N GLN A 23 19.80 -19.43 4.57
CA GLN A 23 20.92 -19.00 5.39
C GLN A 23 21.25 -20.03 6.48
N ALA A 24 20.23 -20.59 7.17
CA ALA A 24 20.43 -21.61 8.20
C ALA A 24 21.05 -22.91 7.66
N MET A 25 20.77 -23.26 6.40
CA MET A 25 21.32 -24.44 5.73
C MET A 25 22.71 -24.21 5.10
N ASN A 26 23.30 -23.02 5.25
CA ASN A 26 24.55 -22.60 4.58
C ASN A 26 24.51 -22.70 3.05
N TRP A 27 23.33 -22.57 2.43
CA TRP A 27 23.19 -22.55 0.96
C TRP A 27 23.42 -21.16 0.34
N GLY A 28 23.70 -20.16 1.18
CA GLY A 28 23.93 -18.78 0.80
C GLY A 28 22.86 -17.85 1.33
N SER A 29 22.88 -16.61 0.85
CA SER A 29 21.84 -15.61 1.14
C SER A 29 21.05 -15.32 -0.13
N ILE A 30 19.73 -15.32 0.00
CA ILE A 30 18.80 -14.95 -1.06
C ILE A 30 17.94 -13.80 -0.57
N SER A 31 17.54 -12.91 -1.47
CA SER A 31 16.62 -11.82 -1.17
C SER A 31 15.32 -12.02 -1.94
N VAL A 32 14.22 -12.02 -1.22
CA VAL A 32 12.87 -12.13 -1.79
C VAL A 32 12.24 -10.74 -1.74
N GLY A 33 12.23 -10.08 -2.90
CA GLY A 33 11.71 -8.71 -3.03
C GLY A 33 10.31 -8.64 -3.64
N ALA A 34 9.90 -7.41 -3.97
CA ALA A 34 8.61 -7.10 -4.61
C ALA A 34 8.27 -7.98 -5.84
N PRO A 35 9.19 -8.37 -6.73
CA PRO A 35 8.85 -9.21 -7.88
C PRO A 35 8.22 -10.57 -7.51
N TYR A 36 8.69 -11.21 -6.43
CA TYR A 36 8.13 -12.46 -5.95
C TYR A 36 6.71 -12.29 -5.42
N PHE A 37 6.50 -11.29 -4.55
CA PHE A 37 5.17 -11.04 -3.99
C PHE A 37 4.19 -10.59 -5.08
N ASN A 38 4.61 -9.74 -6.02
CA ASN A 38 3.75 -9.29 -7.10
C ASN A 38 3.32 -10.43 -8.02
N SER A 39 4.21 -11.39 -8.35
CA SER A 39 3.85 -12.51 -9.22
C SER A 39 2.79 -13.44 -8.60
N ILE A 40 2.76 -13.54 -7.27
CA ILE A 40 1.78 -14.37 -6.53
C ILE A 40 0.52 -13.58 -6.17
N PHE A 41 0.66 -12.39 -5.59
CA PHE A 41 -0.46 -11.63 -5.04
C PHE A 41 -1.31 -10.96 -6.10
N LEU A 42 -0.75 -10.51 -7.23
CA LEU A 42 -1.56 -9.90 -8.28
C LEU A 42 -2.64 -10.85 -8.84
N PRO A 43 -2.33 -12.09 -9.27
CA PRO A 43 -3.36 -13.01 -9.74
C PRO A 43 -4.32 -13.43 -8.62
N LEU A 44 -3.82 -13.56 -7.38
CA LEU A 44 -4.64 -13.94 -6.23
C LEU A 44 -5.67 -12.85 -5.89
N ILE A 45 -5.24 -11.58 -5.84
CA ILE A 45 -6.12 -10.43 -5.63
C ILE A 45 -7.15 -10.33 -6.77
N ALA A 46 -6.73 -10.52 -8.02
CA ALA A 46 -7.65 -10.54 -9.15
C ALA A 46 -8.76 -11.57 -8.96
N LEU A 47 -8.40 -12.80 -8.57
CA LEU A 47 -9.34 -13.89 -8.38
C LEU A 47 -10.27 -13.65 -7.17
N VAL A 48 -9.73 -13.10 -6.08
CA VAL A 48 -10.53 -12.67 -4.91
C VAL A 48 -11.56 -11.62 -5.32
N LEU A 49 -11.15 -10.55 -6.02
CA LEU A 49 -12.05 -9.49 -6.47
C LEU A 49 -13.14 -10.04 -7.41
N ILE A 50 -12.75 -10.83 -8.42
CA ILE A 50 -13.70 -11.45 -9.36
C ILE A 50 -14.71 -12.30 -8.58
N THR A 51 -14.25 -13.10 -7.62
CA THR A 51 -15.13 -13.91 -6.78
C THR A 51 -16.11 -13.05 -5.97
N MET A 52 -15.66 -11.92 -5.41
CA MET A 52 -16.54 -10.99 -4.67
C MET A 52 -17.57 -10.34 -5.58
N VAL A 53 -17.15 -9.86 -6.75
CA VAL A 53 -18.04 -9.25 -7.75
C VAL A 53 -19.10 -10.25 -8.21
N ILE A 54 -18.69 -11.46 -8.55
CA ILE A 54 -19.60 -12.55 -8.95
C ILE A 54 -20.53 -12.91 -7.81
N SER A 55 -20.03 -13.05 -6.58
CA SER A 55 -20.86 -13.41 -5.42
C SER A 55 -21.95 -12.37 -5.15
N LEU A 56 -21.61 -11.08 -5.19
CA LEU A 56 -22.57 -9.99 -5.09
C LEU A 56 -23.58 -10.04 -6.25
N GLY A 57 -23.08 -10.19 -7.49
CA GLY A 57 -23.90 -10.27 -8.69
C GLY A 57 -24.91 -11.43 -8.68
N LEU A 58 -24.46 -12.64 -8.36
CA LEU A 58 -25.31 -13.85 -8.31
C LEU A 58 -26.38 -13.77 -7.22
N HIS A 59 -26.04 -13.21 -6.05
CA HIS A 59 -27.03 -13.02 -4.98
C HIS A 59 -28.15 -12.10 -5.44
N TRP A 60 -27.84 -11.03 -6.17
CA TRP A 60 -28.85 -10.12 -6.71
C TRP A 60 -29.59 -10.67 -7.91
N ALA A 61 -28.92 -11.42 -8.79
CA ALA A 61 -29.55 -12.06 -9.94
C ALA A 61 -30.69 -13.01 -9.52
N LYS A 62 -30.51 -13.69 -8.39
CA LYS A 62 -31.53 -14.55 -7.77
C LYS A 62 -32.66 -13.76 -7.12
N ALA A 63 -32.40 -12.54 -6.64
CA ALA A 63 -33.39 -11.69 -5.97
C ALA A 63 -34.22 -10.86 -6.96
N ASP A 64 -33.57 -10.11 -7.86
CA ASP A 64 -34.21 -9.25 -8.86
C ASP A 64 -33.22 -8.86 -9.97
N LYS A 65 -33.54 -9.21 -11.22
CA LYS A 65 -32.74 -8.83 -12.41
C LYS A 65 -32.61 -7.30 -12.58
N ARG A 66 -33.60 -6.50 -12.17
CA ARG A 66 -33.53 -5.03 -12.23
C ARG A 66 -32.47 -4.48 -11.28
N ILE A 67 -32.31 -5.08 -10.10
CA ILE A 67 -31.27 -4.70 -9.13
C ILE A 67 -29.89 -5.04 -9.70
N LEU A 68 -29.76 -6.21 -10.36
CA LEU A 68 -28.52 -6.59 -11.05
C LEU A 68 -28.14 -5.56 -12.13
N LEU A 69 -29.06 -5.19 -13.02
CA LEU A 69 -28.82 -4.20 -14.08
C LEU A 69 -28.41 -2.83 -13.51
N LYS A 70 -29.10 -2.35 -12.46
CA LYS A 70 -28.75 -1.07 -11.80
C LYS A 70 -27.34 -1.08 -11.23
N ARG A 71 -26.94 -2.17 -10.58
CA ARG A 71 -25.59 -2.29 -9.98
C ARG A 71 -24.51 -2.59 -11.02
N ALA A 72 -24.84 -3.29 -12.11
CA ALA A 72 -23.96 -3.41 -13.27
C ALA A 72 -23.67 -2.03 -13.89
N GLY A 73 -24.62 -1.09 -13.84
CA GLY A 73 -24.42 0.29 -14.22
C GLY A 73 -23.29 1.02 -13.46
N LEU A 74 -22.93 0.57 -12.26
CA LEU A 74 -21.78 1.10 -11.51
C LEU A 74 -20.43 0.80 -12.19
N LEU A 75 -20.39 -0.07 -13.22
CA LEU A 75 -19.19 -0.31 -14.01
C LEU A 75 -18.74 0.96 -14.74
N LEU A 76 -19.67 1.75 -15.28
CA LEU A 76 -19.36 2.98 -16.00
C LEU A 76 -18.60 4.01 -15.14
N PRO A 77 -19.11 4.43 -13.95
CA PRO A 77 -18.35 5.32 -13.09
C PRO A 77 -17.06 4.67 -12.57
N SER A 78 -17.02 3.35 -12.35
CA SER A 78 -15.78 2.69 -11.90
C SER A 78 -14.66 2.71 -12.94
N LEU A 79 -15.01 2.52 -14.22
CA LEU A 79 -14.08 2.64 -15.35
C LEU A 79 -13.56 4.07 -15.47
N LEU A 80 -14.47 5.05 -15.43
CA LEU A 80 -14.11 6.47 -15.52
C LEU A 80 -13.20 6.89 -14.36
N LEU A 81 -13.57 6.57 -13.11
CA LEU A 81 -12.78 6.92 -11.93
C LEU A 81 -11.40 6.25 -11.94
N SER A 82 -11.31 5.00 -12.39
CA SER A 82 -10.03 4.28 -12.52
C SER A 82 -9.13 4.95 -13.55
N TYR A 83 -9.70 5.34 -14.70
CA TYR A 83 -8.95 6.04 -15.75
C TYR A 83 -8.44 7.40 -15.25
N LEU A 84 -9.32 8.19 -14.62
CA LEU A 84 -8.97 9.50 -14.09
C LEU A 84 -7.91 9.40 -12.99
N ALA A 85 -8.02 8.44 -12.07
CA ALA A 85 -7.03 8.21 -11.03
C ALA A 85 -5.66 7.86 -11.62
N ILE A 86 -5.60 6.90 -12.56
CA ILE A 86 -4.34 6.52 -13.22
C ILE A 86 -3.75 7.71 -13.97
N HIS A 87 -4.58 8.42 -14.74
CA HIS A 87 -4.13 9.58 -15.50
C HIS A 87 -3.55 10.67 -14.59
N HIS A 88 -4.18 10.95 -13.45
CA HIS A 88 -3.69 11.93 -12.48
C HIS A 88 -2.30 11.58 -11.95
N PHE A 89 -2.08 10.34 -11.49
CA PHE A 89 -0.79 9.94 -10.93
C PHE A 89 0.32 9.80 -11.99
N MET A 90 -0.04 9.47 -13.23
CA MET A 90 0.92 9.39 -14.34
C MET A 90 1.46 10.78 -14.73
N GLN A 91 0.77 11.87 -14.38
CA GLN A 91 1.29 13.23 -14.58
C GLN A 91 2.44 13.57 -13.62
N ASN A 92 2.56 12.86 -12.50
CA ASN A 92 3.61 13.14 -11.52
C ASN A 92 5.00 12.68 -11.99
N ASP A 93 5.09 11.72 -12.89
CA ASP A 93 6.37 11.20 -13.39
C ASP A 93 6.21 10.70 -14.83
N SER A 94 6.97 11.32 -15.74
CA SER A 94 6.93 11.01 -17.18
C SER A 94 7.44 9.60 -17.52
N ALA A 95 8.15 8.94 -16.61
CA ALA A 95 8.55 7.54 -16.77
C ALA A 95 7.38 6.56 -16.58
N LEU A 96 6.29 6.99 -15.93
CA LEU A 96 5.13 6.14 -15.70
C LEU A 96 4.32 5.96 -16.98
N GLN A 97 3.80 4.74 -17.15
CA GLN A 97 3.05 4.34 -18.34
C GLN A 97 1.73 3.69 -17.94
N PHE A 98 0.72 3.82 -18.78
CA PHE A 98 -0.58 3.19 -18.54
C PHE A 98 -0.44 1.66 -18.54
N LYS A 99 -0.97 1.00 -17.50
CA LYS A 99 -0.96 -0.47 -17.36
C LYS A 99 -2.38 -1.02 -17.31
N TRP A 100 -2.73 -1.85 -18.29
CA TRP A 100 -4.05 -2.49 -18.39
C TRP A 100 -4.40 -3.33 -17.16
N THR A 101 -3.43 -4.03 -16.58
CA THR A 101 -3.64 -4.84 -15.37
C THR A 101 -4.02 -3.97 -14.17
N ALA A 102 -3.34 -2.84 -13.99
CA ALA A 102 -3.65 -1.87 -12.93
C ALA A 102 -5.04 -1.27 -13.12
N TYR A 103 -5.37 -0.87 -14.36
CA TYR A 103 -6.70 -0.34 -14.70
C TYR A 103 -7.81 -1.34 -14.42
N PHE A 104 -7.63 -2.60 -14.80
CA PHE A 104 -8.60 -3.68 -14.55
C PHE A 104 -8.81 -3.91 -13.05
N LEU A 105 -7.74 -4.08 -12.27
CA LEU A 105 -7.82 -4.32 -10.83
C LEU A 105 -8.42 -3.12 -10.09
N LEU A 106 -8.03 -1.91 -10.46
CA LEU A 106 -8.57 -0.68 -9.87
C LEU A 106 -10.06 -0.52 -10.17
N THR A 107 -10.49 -0.85 -11.39
CA THR A 107 -11.91 -0.85 -11.78
C THR A 107 -12.72 -1.82 -10.92
N LEU A 108 -12.24 -3.05 -10.74
CA LEU A 108 -12.90 -4.04 -9.88
C LEU A 108 -12.98 -3.56 -8.42
N ALA A 109 -11.91 -2.95 -7.90
CA ALA A 109 -11.88 -2.43 -6.54
C ALA A 109 -12.85 -1.26 -6.34
N ILE A 110 -12.86 -0.27 -7.25
CA ILE A 110 -13.79 0.86 -7.19
C ILE A 110 -15.23 0.38 -7.36
N TRP A 111 -15.49 -0.53 -8.29
CA TRP A 111 -16.82 -1.11 -8.46
C TRP A 111 -17.28 -1.80 -7.18
N LEU A 112 -16.42 -2.62 -6.56
CA LEU A 112 -16.71 -3.29 -5.29
C LEU A 112 -17.03 -2.27 -4.19
N LEU A 113 -16.26 -1.18 -4.10
CA LEU A 113 -16.50 -0.11 -3.14
C LEU A 113 -17.87 0.56 -3.37
N LEU A 114 -18.16 0.98 -4.59
CA LEU A 114 -19.43 1.63 -4.93
C LEU A 114 -20.61 0.69 -4.67
N ALA A 115 -20.50 -0.58 -5.08
CA ALA A 115 -21.55 -1.56 -4.89
C ALA A 115 -21.76 -1.90 -3.41
N THR A 116 -20.70 -1.94 -2.60
CA THR A 116 -20.80 -2.20 -1.16
C THR A 116 -21.43 -1.03 -0.40
N LEU A 117 -21.13 0.22 -0.79
CA LEU A 117 -21.68 1.44 -0.19
C LEU A 117 -23.10 1.78 -0.69
N TRP A 118 -23.49 1.29 -1.86
CA TRP A 118 -24.84 1.46 -2.41
C TRP A 118 -25.84 0.57 -1.66
N GLN A 119 -26.21 0.97 -0.45
CA GLN A 119 -27.17 0.27 0.41
C GLN A 119 -28.20 1.24 0.96
N ASN A 120 -29.32 0.71 1.44
CA ASN A 120 -30.30 1.51 2.18
C ASN A 120 -29.88 1.62 3.64
N TRP A 121 -29.07 2.63 3.96
CA TRP A 121 -28.46 2.87 5.27
C TRP A 121 -29.48 2.93 6.42
N CYS A 122 -30.71 3.38 6.15
CA CYS A 122 -31.77 3.47 7.15
C CYS A 122 -32.30 2.11 7.62
N LYS A 123 -32.03 1.01 6.89
CA LYS A 123 -32.53 -0.35 7.18
C LYS A 123 -31.44 -1.33 7.61
N LEU A 124 -30.22 -0.87 7.86
CA LEU A 124 -29.08 -1.74 8.12
C LEU A 124 -29.02 -2.18 9.59
N GLY A 125 -28.96 -3.49 9.80
CA GLY A 125 -28.57 -4.08 11.08
C GLY A 125 -27.05 -4.06 11.29
N LEU A 126 -26.61 -4.25 12.54
CA LEU A 126 -25.19 -4.20 12.92
C LEU A 126 -24.30 -5.19 12.14
N SER A 127 -24.84 -6.35 11.76
CA SER A 127 -24.13 -7.34 10.93
C SER A 127 -23.86 -6.86 9.50
N HIS A 128 -24.73 -6.00 8.96
CA HIS A 128 -24.52 -5.42 7.63
C HIS A 128 -23.42 -4.37 7.66
N TYR A 129 -23.32 -3.57 8.73
CA TYR A 129 -22.19 -2.65 8.91
C TYR A 129 -20.86 -3.39 8.95
N ALA A 130 -20.79 -4.52 9.67
CA ALA A 130 -19.59 -5.37 9.69
C ALA A 130 -19.18 -5.83 8.27
N MET A 131 -20.16 -6.25 7.47
CA MET A 131 -19.94 -6.62 6.06
C MET A 131 -19.44 -5.43 5.23
N ILE A 132 -20.07 -4.25 5.35
CA ILE A 132 -19.68 -3.04 4.63
C ILE A 132 -18.23 -2.66 4.98
N PHE A 133 -17.88 -2.56 6.26
CA PHE A 133 -16.51 -2.24 6.67
C PHE A 133 -15.49 -3.24 6.12
N ALA A 134 -15.79 -4.54 6.19
CA ALA A 134 -14.89 -5.56 5.68
C ALA A 134 -14.69 -5.45 4.16
N HIS A 135 -15.77 -5.32 3.38
CA HIS A 135 -15.67 -5.32 1.92
C HIS A 135 -15.15 -3.98 1.37
N SER A 136 -15.53 -2.86 1.99
CA SER A 136 -14.94 -1.55 1.68
C SER A 136 -13.46 -1.52 2.04
N GLY A 137 -13.06 -2.18 3.14
CA GLY A 137 -11.65 -2.37 3.50
C GLY A 137 -10.87 -3.12 2.43
N VAL A 138 -11.39 -4.23 1.89
CA VAL A 138 -10.76 -4.96 0.77
C VAL A 138 -10.60 -4.05 -0.45
N ALA A 139 -11.65 -3.32 -0.83
CA ALA A 139 -11.61 -2.43 -1.99
C ALA A 139 -10.56 -1.32 -1.82
N ILE A 140 -10.58 -0.61 -0.69
CA ILE A 140 -9.65 0.50 -0.39
C ILE A 140 -8.21 -0.02 -0.29
N ALA A 141 -8.00 -1.17 0.35
CA ALA A 141 -6.67 -1.79 0.43
C ALA A 141 -6.13 -2.13 -0.96
N THR A 142 -6.98 -2.70 -1.82
CA THR A 142 -6.63 -3.03 -3.20
C THR A 142 -6.30 -1.78 -4.01
N MET A 143 -7.06 -0.70 -3.87
CA MET A 143 -6.76 0.58 -4.52
C MET A 143 -5.37 1.09 -4.13
N GLY A 144 -5.05 1.09 -2.83
CA GLY A 144 -3.73 1.49 -2.33
C GLY A 144 -2.59 0.61 -2.84
N ALA A 145 -2.77 -0.72 -2.80
CA ALA A 145 -1.77 -1.68 -3.30
C ALA A 145 -1.50 -1.51 -4.80
N VAL A 146 -2.56 -1.44 -5.62
CA VAL A 146 -2.44 -1.31 -7.08
C VAL A 146 -1.75 0.00 -7.44
N MET A 147 -2.19 1.11 -6.84
CA MET A 147 -1.59 2.41 -7.13
C MET A 147 -0.13 2.48 -6.69
N SER A 148 0.18 2.07 -5.45
CA SER A 148 1.56 2.10 -4.94
C SER A 148 2.50 1.16 -5.71
N SER A 149 2.00 0.04 -6.25
CA SER A 149 2.83 -0.94 -6.95
C SER A 149 3.12 -0.56 -8.41
N TYR A 150 2.15 0.05 -9.10
CA TYR A 150 2.28 0.33 -10.54
C TYR A 150 2.69 1.77 -10.85
N PHE A 151 2.36 2.70 -9.95
CA PHE A 151 2.56 4.14 -10.15
C PHE A 151 3.44 4.75 -9.05
N GLY A 152 4.14 3.92 -8.27
CA GLY A 152 5.20 4.37 -7.38
C GLY A 152 6.51 4.54 -8.13
N SER A 153 7.23 5.62 -7.84
CA SER A 153 8.53 5.93 -8.43
C SER A 153 9.63 5.72 -7.41
N GLU A 154 10.79 5.23 -7.85
CA GLU A 154 11.97 5.08 -7.00
C GLU A 154 13.26 5.29 -7.77
N ILE A 155 14.25 5.90 -7.11
CA ILE A 155 15.60 6.05 -7.64
C ILE A 155 16.63 5.90 -6.53
N GLY A 156 17.69 5.16 -6.82
CA GLY A 156 18.88 5.10 -5.99
C GLY A 156 19.91 6.09 -6.52
N VAL A 157 20.39 7.00 -5.67
CA VAL A 157 21.34 8.05 -6.04
C VAL A 157 22.48 8.16 -5.05
N ARG A 158 23.59 8.71 -5.52
CA ARG A 158 24.68 9.20 -4.67
C ARG A 158 24.58 10.71 -4.66
N LEU A 159 24.47 11.31 -3.47
CA LEU A 159 24.41 12.76 -3.32
C LEU A 159 25.48 13.24 -2.34
N SER A 160 26.15 14.31 -2.73
CA SER A 160 26.98 15.15 -1.87
C SER A 160 26.12 16.27 -1.27
N LEU A 161 26.58 16.86 -0.17
CA LEU A 161 25.89 18.00 0.45
C LEU A 161 25.63 19.12 -0.57
N GLN A 162 24.49 19.78 -0.46
CA GLN A 162 23.99 20.84 -1.35
C GLN A 162 23.65 20.40 -2.78
N GLN A 163 23.65 19.10 -3.07
CA GLN A 163 23.16 18.57 -4.34
C GLN A 163 21.66 18.28 -4.29
N SER A 164 21.06 18.25 -5.48
CA SER A 164 19.64 17.94 -5.64
C SER A 164 19.43 16.78 -6.61
N GLN A 165 18.34 16.05 -6.40
CA GLN A 165 17.88 15.01 -7.32
C GLN A 165 16.38 15.15 -7.55
N GLN A 166 15.99 15.05 -8.83
CA GLN A 166 14.59 15.01 -9.23
C GLN A 166 14.08 13.57 -9.29
N LEU A 167 12.85 13.35 -8.81
CA LEU A 167 12.05 12.14 -8.96
C LEU A 167 10.61 12.55 -9.26
N GLY A 168 10.24 12.48 -10.55
CA GLY A 168 8.96 13.01 -11.02
C GLY A 168 8.80 14.51 -10.74
N ALA A 169 7.68 14.88 -10.14
CA ALA A 169 7.33 16.26 -9.76
C ALA A 169 8.11 16.77 -8.53
N PHE A 170 8.83 15.88 -7.83
CA PHE A 170 9.54 16.19 -6.59
C PHE A 170 11.02 16.43 -6.85
N ASN A 171 11.56 17.51 -6.29
CA ASN A 171 12.99 17.80 -6.23
C ASN A 171 13.46 17.72 -4.79
N PHE A 172 14.40 16.81 -4.53
CA PHE A 172 15.00 16.54 -3.23
C PHE A 172 16.33 17.26 -3.14
N HIS A 173 16.47 18.22 -2.23
CA HIS A 173 17.71 18.96 -2.02
C HIS A 173 18.38 18.51 -0.71
N TYR A 174 19.60 17.99 -0.79
CA TYR A 174 20.37 17.55 0.37
C TYR A 174 21.00 18.75 1.06
N GLU A 175 20.36 19.24 2.11
CA GLU A 175 20.67 20.55 2.69
C GLU A 175 21.75 20.48 3.78
N ARG A 176 21.58 19.56 4.74
CA ARG A 176 22.43 19.51 5.94
C ARG A 176 22.76 18.08 6.34
N PHE A 177 23.94 17.91 6.92
CA PHE A 177 24.37 16.69 7.58
C PHE A 177 24.78 16.98 9.02
N SER A 178 24.36 16.14 9.96
CA SER A 178 24.80 16.17 11.35
C SER A 178 25.06 14.76 11.89
N ASN A 179 26.02 14.67 12.81
CA ASN A 179 26.15 13.52 13.70
C ASN A 179 25.49 13.89 15.03
N GLU A 180 24.56 13.07 15.48
CA GLU A 180 23.73 13.30 16.67
C GLU A 180 23.89 12.14 17.66
N ILE A 181 23.77 12.45 18.95
CA ILE A 181 23.81 11.46 20.03
C ILE A 181 22.39 11.28 20.54
N GLY A 182 21.81 10.12 20.27
CA GLY A 182 20.50 9.72 20.77
C GLY A 182 20.56 9.13 22.18
N PRO A 183 19.42 8.72 22.76
CA PRO A 183 19.35 8.19 24.12
C PRO A 183 20.18 6.92 24.36
N ASN A 184 20.31 6.08 23.32
CA ASN A 184 20.98 4.78 23.36
C ASN A 184 21.62 4.39 22.01
N PHE A 185 21.85 5.37 21.13
CA PHE A 185 22.45 5.21 19.82
C PHE A 185 23.20 6.48 19.42
N THR A 186 24.13 6.36 18.48
CA THR A 186 24.64 7.51 17.71
C THR A 186 23.98 7.52 16.34
N ALA A 187 23.72 8.69 15.77
CA ALA A 187 23.00 8.84 14.52
C ALA A 187 23.74 9.73 13.53
N GLU A 188 23.80 9.29 12.29
CA GLU A 188 24.09 10.13 11.14
C GLU A 188 22.75 10.61 10.57
N VAL A 189 22.54 11.93 10.54
CA VAL A 189 21.28 12.55 10.14
C VAL A 189 21.51 13.39 8.88
N ALA A 190 20.74 13.11 7.84
CA ALA A 190 20.71 13.92 6.62
C ALA A 190 19.38 14.69 6.57
N THR A 191 19.44 16.01 6.35
CA THR A 191 18.25 16.86 6.19
C THR A 191 18.02 17.15 4.71
N PHE A 192 16.81 16.89 4.23
CA PHE A 192 16.37 17.17 2.88
C PHE A 192 15.22 18.17 2.88
N SER A 193 15.35 19.22 2.08
CA SER A 193 14.21 20.05 1.68
C SER A 193 13.63 19.51 0.36
N VAL A 194 12.33 19.25 0.35
CA VAL A 194 11.62 18.74 -0.82
C VAL A 194 10.68 19.80 -1.36
N THR A 195 10.77 20.01 -2.67
CA THR A 195 9.84 20.88 -3.41
C THR A 195 9.04 20.06 -4.41
N GLU A 196 7.76 20.40 -4.58
CA GLU A 196 6.87 19.84 -5.60
C GLU A 196 6.51 20.96 -6.57
N ASN A 197 6.84 20.81 -7.87
CA ASN A 197 6.62 21.85 -8.88
C ASN A 197 7.14 23.23 -8.45
N SER A 198 8.36 23.26 -7.89
CA SER A 198 9.05 24.45 -7.37
C SER A 198 8.40 25.13 -6.14
N LYS A 199 7.43 24.48 -5.49
CA LYS A 199 6.86 24.96 -4.23
C LYS A 199 7.34 24.10 -3.07
N PRO A 200 7.60 24.67 -1.88
CA PRO A 200 7.93 23.88 -0.68
C PRO A 200 6.86 22.83 -0.41
N TYR A 201 7.29 21.58 -0.23
CA TYR A 201 6.40 20.44 0.02
C TYR A 201 6.60 19.88 1.43
N ALA A 202 7.83 19.49 1.77
CA ALA A 202 8.17 18.92 3.07
C ALA A 202 9.68 19.02 3.37
N GLU A 203 10.03 18.89 4.64
CA GLU A 203 11.39 18.62 5.08
C GLU A 203 11.46 17.16 5.59
N LEU A 204 12.48 16.42 5.18
CA LEU A 204 12.65 15.00 5.49
C LEU A 204 14.01 14.76 6.13
N GLN A 205 14.03 13.97 7.19
CA GLN A 205 15.24 13.66 7.95
C GLN A 205 15.43 12.15 8.07
N PRO A 206 15.99 11.48 7.05
CA PRO A 206 16.46 10.10 7.22
C PRO A 206 17.67 10.03 8.15
N GLU A 207 17.79 8.91 8.88
CA GLU A 207 18.88 8.66 9.81
C GLU A 207 19.51 7.27 9.61
N ARG A 208 20.80 7.16 9.93
CA ARG A 208 21.45 5.87 10.23
C ARG A 208 21.86 5.85 11.68
N ARG A 209 21.24 4.96 12.46
CA ARG A 209 21.44 4.80 13.89
C ARG A 209 22.35 3.62 14.17
N TYR A 210 23.46 3.86 14.87
CA TYR A 210 24.38 2.85 15.34
C TYR A 210 24.15 2.56 16.83
N TYR A 211 23.94 1.28 17.16
CA TYR A 211 23.73 0.81 18.53
C TYR A 211 24.96 0.06 19.03
N ASP A 212 25.71 0.65 19.95
CA ASP A 212 27.00 0.13 20.43
C ASP A 212 26.90 -1.27 21.03
N VAL A 213 25.89 -1.52 21.88
CA VAL A 213 25.74 -2.79 22.62
C VAL A 213 25.51 -3.98 21.70
N ARG A 214 24.79 -3.77 20.60
CA ARG A 214 24.46 -4.83 19.62
C ARG A 214 25.39 -4.81 18.42
N THR A 215 26.29 -3.81 18.32
CA THR A 215 27.17 -3.60 17.16
C THR A 215 26.38 -3.68 15.85
N MET A 216 25.23 -2.98 15.80
CA MET A 216 24.32 -3.02 14.66
C MET A 216 23.94 -1.61 14.21
N THR A 217 23.87 -1.42 12.88
CA THR A 217 23.38 -0.19 12.25
C THR A 217 21.96 -0.41 11.75
N MET A 218 21.05 0.49 12.10
CA MET A 218 19.67 0.53 11.63
C MET A 218 19.44 1.82 10.86
N SER A 219 18.51 1.82 9.91
CA SER A 219 18.10 3.04 9.21
C SER A 219 16.71 3.48 9.68
N GLU A 220 16.57 4.75 10.01
CA GLU A 220 15.28 5.43 10.15
C GLU A 220 14.99 6.17 8.84
N VAL A 221 13.78 6.02 8.33
CA VAL A 221 13.41 6.63 7.05
C VAL A 221 12.93 8.07 7.25
N GLY A 222 13.37 8.96 6.36
CA GLY A 222 12.75 10.27 6.25
C GLY A 222 11.38 10.11 5.60
N LEU A 223 10.30 10.40 6.33
CA LEU A 223 8.93 10.18 5.89
C LEU A 223 8.11 11.47 5.89
N SER A 224 7.48 11.77 4.76
CA SER A 224 6.38 12.74 4.68
C SER A 224 5.23 12.03 4.03
N GLY A 225 4.21 11.74 4.82
CA GLY A 225 3.04 11.05 4.29
C GLY A 225 1.87 11.99 4.11
N GLY A 226 1.30 11.94 2.90
CA GLY A 226 0.12 12.68 2.51
C GLY A 226 -1.11 11.78 2.40
N PHE A 227 -2.23 12.34 1.97
CA PHE A 227 -3.41 11.53 1.68
C PHE A 227 -3.30 10.82 0.31
N TRP A 228 -2.64 11.46 -0.66
CA TRP A 228 -2.50 11.00 -2.04
C TRP A 228 -1.22 10.19 -2.29
N GLY A 229 -0.20 10.33 -1.46
CA GLY A 229 1.04 9.59 -1.56
C GLY A 229 2.01 9.98 -0.46
N ASP A 230 3.00 9.11 -0.27
CA ASP A 230 4.03 9.28 0.76
C ASP A 230 5.40 9.37 0.08
N LEU A 231 6.23 10.28 0.57
CA LEU A 231 7.64 10.40 0.22
C LEU A 231 8.49 9.68 1.26
N TYR A 232 9.45 8.89 0.78
CA TYR A 232 10.42 8.20 1.62
C TYR A 232 11.83 8.51 1.14
N ILE A 233 12.72 8.76 2.09
CA ILE A 233 14.15 8.76 1.88
C ILE A 233 14.76 7.69 2.77
N VAL A 234 15.50 6.77 2.18
CA VAL A 234 16.31 5.79 2.89
C VAL A 234 17.77 6.18 2.70
N MET A 235 18.50 6.32 3.80
CA MET A 235 19.93 6.63 3.80
C MET A 235 20.74 5.33 3.84
N GLY A 236 21.54 5.11 2.81
CA GLY A 236 22.45 3.97 2.69
C GLY A 236 23.87 4.32 3.14
N ASP A 237 24.84 3.54 2.71
CA ASP A 237 26.20 3.64 3.24
C ASP A 237 26.93 4.94 2.85
N PRO A 238 27.83 5.42 3.73
CA PRO A 238 28.71 6.56 3.45
C PRO A 238 29.70 6.18 2.36
N LEU A 239 29.94 7.12 1.46
CA LEU A 239 30.93 7.00 0.38
C LEU A 239 32.18 7.86 0.64
N GLY A 240 32.23 8.54 1.79
CA GLY A 240 33.30 9.44 2.22
C GLY A 240 32.99 10.90 1.93
N LYS A 241 33.67 11.82 2.65
CA LYS A 241 33.55 13.29 2.47
C LYS A 241 32.12 13.84 2.59
N GLY A 242 31.27 13.22 3.41
CA GLY A 242 29.87 13.64 3.60
C GLY A 242 28.91 13.21 2.48
N GLU A 243 29.37 12.35 1.57
CA GLU A 243 28.55 11.76 0.51
C GLU A 243 27.92 10.45 0.96
N PHE A 244 26.66 10.27 0.62
CA PHE A 244 25.90 9.07 0.96
C PHE A 244 25.12 8.56 -0.24
N THR A 245 24.80 7.28 -0.18
CA THR A 245 23.76 6.72 -1.05
C THR A 245 22.39 6.99 -0.45
N PHE A 246 21.43 7.37 -1.28
CA PHE A 246 20.04 7.58 -0.89
C PHE A 246 19.13 6.81 -1.83
N ARG A 247 18.06 6.25 -1.28
CA ARG A 247 16.94 5.73 -2.08
C ARG A 247 15.74 6.64 -1.85
N LEU A 248 15.36 7.34 -2.90
CA LEU A 248 14.23 8.27 -2.91
C LEU A 248 13.02 7.52 -3.46
N HIS A 249 11.90 7.60 -2.77
CA HIS A 249 10.66 6.95 -3.19
C HIS A 249 9.47 7.90 -3.11
N TYR A 250 8.58 7.80 -4.08
CA TYR A 250 7.21 8.30 -4.00
C TYR A 250 6.26 7.11 -4.15
N LYS A 251 5.40 6.87 -3.15
CA LYS A 251 4.45 5.75 -3.16
C LYS A 251 3.01 6.28 -3.06
N PRO A 252 2.26 6.34 -4.17
CA PRO A 252 0.90 6.86 -4.18
C PRO A 252 -0.07 5.93 -3.44
N LEU A 253 -0.99 6.52 -2.68
CA LEU A 253 -2.06 5.84 -1.93
C LEU A 253 -1.61 4.70 -1.00
N ILE A 254 -0.33 4.64 -0.60
CA ILE A 254 0.16 3.56 0.27
C ILE A 254 -0.56 3.55 1.62
N ARG A 255 -0.97 4.70 2.14
CA ARG A 255 -1.80 4.79 3.36
C ARG A 255 -3.19 4.20 3.20
N TRP A 256 -3.75 4.18 1.99
CA TRP A 256 -5.04 3.54 1.72
C TRP A 256 -4.93 2.02 1.86
N LEU A 257 -3.77 1.43 1.53
CA LEU A 257 -3.49 0.03 1.80
C LEU A 257 -3.67 -0.29 3.29
N TRP A 258 -3.02 0.50 4.16
CA TRP A 258 -3.09 0.36 5.60
C TRP A 258 -4.49 0.63 6.16
N PHE A 259 -5.12 1.71 5.72
CA PHE A 259 -6.47 2.07 6.15
C PHE A 259 -7.50 0.99 5.78
N GLY A 260 -7.41 0.45 4.56
CA GLY A 260 -8.25 -0.68 4.15
C GLY A 260 -8.01 -1.92 5.01
N GLY A 261 -6.76 -2.19 5.40
CA GLY A 261 -6.39 -3.23 6.37
C GLY A 261 -7.08 -3.05 7.72
N VAL A 262 -7.03 -1.84 8.28
CA VAL A 262 -7.70 -1.49 9.55
C VAL A 262 -9.22 -1.65 9.43
N LEU A 263 -9.82 -1.21 8.33
CA LEU A 263 -11.26 -1.38 8.07
C LEU A 263 -11.67 -2.85 7.99
N MET A 264 -10.86 -3.69 7.34
CA MET A 264 -11.09 -5.14 7.29
C MET A 264 -11.06 -5.75 8.70
N ALA A 265 -10.05 -5.42 9.50
CA ALA A 265 -9.92 -5.91 10.86
C ALA A 265 -11.11 -5.46 11.73
N PHE A 266 -11.52 -4.20 11.61
CA PHE A 266 -12.67 -3.65 12.30
C PHE A 266 -13.98 -4.34 11.90
N GLY A 267 -14.22 -4.55 10.60
CA GLY A 267 -15.38 -5.29 10.10
C GLY A 267 -15.43 -6.73 10.62
N ALA A 268 -14.29 -7.41 10.65
CA ALA A 268 -14.18 -8.76 11.21
C ALA A 268 -14.52 -8.78 12.72
N LEU A 269 -13.99 -7.83 13.50
CA LEU A 269 -14.29 -7.69 14.92
C LEU A 269 -15.79 -7.43 15.18
N CYS A 270 -16.39 -6.54 14.40
CA CYS A 270 -17.83 -6.26 14.47
C CYS A 270 -18.67 -7.52 14.18
N SER A 271 -18.24 -8.33 13.21
CA SER A 271 -18.92 -9.58 12.87
C SER A 271 -18.96 -10.55 14.06
N VAL A 272 -17.82 -10.75 14.74
CA VAL A 272 -17.74 -11.61 15.93
C VAL A 272 -18.68 -11.14 17.05
N LEU A 273 -18.73 -9.83 17.30
CA LEU A 273 -19.63 -9.25 18.31
C LEU A 273 -21.11 -9.44 17.97
N THR A 274 -21.46 -9.40 16.68
CA THR A 274 -22.84 -9.66 16.23
C THR A 274 -23.26 -11.12 16.34
N MET A 275 -22.34 -12.07 16.10
CA MET A 275 -22.60 -13.50 16.30
C MET A 275 -22.92 -13.82 17.76
N LYS A 276 -22.14 -13.28 18.70
CA LYS A 276 -22.34 -13.48 20.14
C LYS A 276 -23.70 -12.97 20.65
N ARG A 277 -24.24 -11.91 20.03
CA ARG A 277 -25.57 -11.37 20.37
C ARG A 277 -26.73 -12.21 19.83
N ARG A 278 -26.54 -12.96 18.74
CA ARG A 278 -27.54 -13.90 18.23
C ARG A 278 -27.63 -15.15 19.10
N GLY A 279 -26.50 -15.74 19.48
CA GLY A 279 -26.47 -16.90 20.38
C GLY A 279 -27.16 -16.65 21.73
N LYS A 280 -27.02 -15.43 22.30
CA LYS A 280 -27.72 -15.03 23.53
C LYS A 280 -29.22 -14.74 23.40
N ARG A 281 -29.75 -14.64 22.17
CA ARG A 281 -31.18 -14.40 21.91
C ARG A 281 -31.94 -15.71 21.65
N ASP A 282 -31.21 -16.76 21.33
CA ASP A 282 -31.72 -18.10 21.05
C ASP A 282 -31.57 -19.05 22.26
N GLU A 283 -31.11 -18.52 23.41
CA GLU A 283 -31.11 -19.13 24.76
C GLU A 283 -32.17 -18.44 25.64
#